data_AF-A0A2T7T312-F1
#
_entry.id   AF-A0A2T7T312-F1
#
_cell.length_a   1.000
_cell.length_b   1.000
_cell.length_c   1.000
_cell.angle_alpha   90.00
_cell.angle_beta   90.00
_cell.angle_gamma   90.00
#
_symmetry.space_group_name_H-M   'P 1'
#
loop_
_entity.id
_entity.type
_entity.pdbx_description
1 polymer ?
#
loop_
_entity_poly.entity_id
_entity_poly.type
_entity_poly.pdbx_seq_one_letter_code
_entity_poly.pdbx_strand_id
1 'polypeptide(L)'
;MQRFNAKPKKLGFVPQAPRFQTAKSRGWTLTEMLVCLALLGILAALALPAYQEQQRLARRSDGQAALLQLQTDQARWRSMHDTHAESLAAMGWSSDLSPLGHYRIRLVESTADTYTAQAVAVGAQAADQACTPLQLRWQGSAHVVLGAGASPDSDVARCWRR
;
A
#
# COMPACT_ATOMS: atom_id res chain seq x y z
N MET A 1 9.32 -79.67 -80.36
CA MET A 1 8.95 -79.44 -78.94
C MET A 1 10.03 -78.59 -78.28
N GLN A 2 9.84 -77.28 -78.15
CA GLN A 2 10.71 -76.42 -77.32
C GLN A 2 9.79 -75.61 -76.39
N ARG A 3 9.87 -75.90 -75.09
CA ARG A 3 9.10 -75.23 -74.04
C ARG A 3 9.89 -74.00 -73.59
N PHE A 4 9.41 -72.80 -73.92
CA PHE A 4 9.92 -71.54 -73.37
C PHE A 4 9.49 -71.43 -71.90
N ASN A 5 10.48 -71.36 -71.01
CA ASN A 5 10.31 -71.27 -69.56
C ASN A 5 10.34 -69.77 -69.15
N ALA A 6 9.17 -69.17 -68.92
CA ALA A 6 9.05 -67.81 -68.43
C ALA A 6 9.16 -67.78 -66.89
N LYS A 7 10.18 -67.11 -66.35
CA LYS A 7 10.31 -66.85 -64.90
C LYS A 7 9.34 -65.74 -64.46
N PRO A 8 8.66 -65.87 -63.31
CA PRO A 8 7.75 -64.84 -62.83
C PRO A 8 8.51 -63.66 -62.19
N LYS A 9 8.13 -62.42 -62.55
CA LYS A 9 8.55 -61.19 -61.89
C LYS A 9 7.89 -61.10 -60.52
N LYS A 10 8.68 -61.15 -59.44
CA LYS A 10 8.18 -60.86 -58.08
C LYS A 10 7.97 -59.35 -57.95
N LEU A 11 6.71 -58.90 -57.83
CA LEU A 11 6.38 -57.56 -57.37
C LEU A 11 6.61 -57.50 -55.86
N GLY A 12 7.59 -56.72 -55.42
CA GLY A 12 7.80 -56.42 -54.01
C GLY A 12 6.76 -55.42 -53.53
N PHE A 13 5.97 -55.79 -52.53
CA PHE A 13 5.10 -54.89 -51.79
C PHE A 13 5.93 -54.17 -50.71
N VAL A 14 6.03 -52.84 -50.78
CA VAL A 14 6.70 -52.03 -49.76
C VAL A 14 5.63 -51.49 -48.80
N PRO A 15 5.61 -51.88 -47.52
CA PRO A 15 4.69 -51.31 -46.54
C PRO A 15 5.10 -49.87 -46.22
N GLN A 16 4.20 -48.92 -46.44
CA GLN A 16 4.41 -47.52 -46.02
C GLN A 16 4.06 -47.41 -44.53
N ALA A 17 5.07 -47.12 -43.70
CA ALA A 17 4.86 -46.89 -42.27
C ALA A 17 4.11 -45.56 -42.03
N PRO A 18 3.17 -45.51 -41.08
CA PRO A 18 2.47 -44.29 -40.73
C PRO A 18 3.46 -43.25 -40.17
N ARG A 19 3.55 -42.09 -40.82
CA ARG A 19 4.34 -40.96 -40.34
C ARG A 19 3.60 -40.31 -39.17
N PHE A 20 4.08 -40.54 -37.96
CA PHE A 20 3.69 -39.73 -36.80
C PHE A 20 4.17 -38.29 -37.04
N GLN A 21 3.25 -37.41 -37.44
CA GLN A 21 3.52 -35.97 -37.49
C GLN A 21 3.52 -35.46 -36.06
N THR A 22 4.70 -35.24 -35.49
CA THR A 22 4.84 -34.50 -34.24
C THR A 22 4.39 -33.06 -34.49
N ALA A 23 3.28 -32.63 -33.87
CA ALA A 23 2.88 -31.24 -33.89
C ALA A 23 4.04 -30.39 -33.34
N LYS A 24 4.54 -29.44 -34.14
CA LYS A 24 5.56 -28.50 -33.68
C LYS A 24 4.98 -27.71 -32.51
N SER A 25 5.52 -27.92 -31.31
CA SER A 25 5.27 -27.07 -30.15
C SER A 25 5.64 -25.63 -30.51
N ARG A 26 4.64 -24.75 -30.62
CA ARG A 26 4.83 -23.32 -30.80
C ARG A 26 5.27 -22.72 -29.46
N GLY A 27 6.59 -22.58 -29.27
CA GLY A 27 7.16 -21.83 -28.16
C GLY A 27 7.13 -20.32 -28.44
N TRP A 28 7.06 -19.51 -27.39
CA TRP A 28 7.22 -18.06 -27.46
C TRP A 28 8.65 -17.69 -27.88
N THR A 29 8.79 -16.62 -28.66
CA THR A 29 10.12 -16.15 -29.09
C THR A 29 10.78 -15.29 -28.01
N LEU A 30 12.11 -15.28 -27.97
CA LEU A 30 12.87 -14.42 -27.05
C LEU A 30 12.54 -12.93 -27.29
N THR A 31 12.35 -12.55 -28.55
CA THR A 31 11.95 -11.19 -28.95
C THR A 31 10.56 -10.81 -28.45
N GLU A 32 9.61 -11.75 -28.45
CA GLU A 32 8.25 -11.51 -27.95
C GLU A 32 8.26 -11.26 -26.44
N MET A 33 9.08 -12.02 -25.72
CA MET A 33 9.23 -11.81 -24.28
C MET A 33 9.94 -10.49 -23.94
N LEU A 34 10.91 -10.05 -24.75
CA LEU A 34 11.54 -8.74 -24.60
C LEU A 34 10.53 -7.59 -24.80
N VAL A 35 9.65 -7.69 -25.80
CA VAL A 35 8.61 -6.68 -26.03
C VAL A 35 7.61 -6.68 -24.87
N CYS A 36 7.16 -7.84 -24.39
CA CYS A 36 6.26 -7.92 -23.23
C CYS A 36 6.88 -7.30 -21.98
N LEU A 37 8.15 -7.58 -21.69
CA LEU A 37 8.85 -6.98 -20.54
C LEU A 37 9.01 -5.47 -20.69
N ALA A 38 9.29 -4.98 -21.90
CA ALA A 38 9.37 -3.54 -22.16
C ALA A 38 8.03 -2.84 -21.87
N LEU A 39 6.91 -3.42 -22.31
CA LEU A 39 5.57 -2.88 -22.02
C LEU A 39 5.23 -2.94 -20.54
N LEU A 40 5.51 -4.06 -19.86
CA LEU A 40 5.29 -4.21 -18.43
C LEU A 40 6.10 -3.21 -17.61
N GLY A 41 7.35 -2.93 -18.00
CA GLY A 41 8.19 -1.93 -17.34
C GLY A 41 7.60 -0.53 -17.39
N ILE A 42 7.05 -0.13 -18.55
CA ILE A 42 6.38 1.17 -18.73
C ILE A 42 5.14 1.26 -17.83
N LEU A 43 4.31 0.21 -17.80
CA LEU A 43 3.11 0.19 -16.97
C LEU A 43 3.46 0.22 -15.47
N ALA A 44 4.46 -0.54 -15.04
CA ALA A 44 4.89 -0.57 -13.64
C ALA A 44 5.41 0.79 -13.16
N ALA A 45 6.14 1.53 -14.02
CA ALA A 45 6.66 2.86 -13.69
C ALA A 45 5.54 3.87 -13.37
N LEU A 46 4.36 3.74 -13.99
CA LEU A 46 3.20 4.59 -13.73
C LEU A 46 2.34 4.05 -12.57
N ALA A 47 2.12 2.73 -12.53
CA ALA A 47 1.20 2.10 -11.59
C ALA A 47 1.72 2.11 -10.14
N LEU A 48 3.02 1.86 -9.94
CA LEU A 48 3.61 1.77 -8.61
C LEU A 48 3.51 3.05 -7.78
N PRO A 49 3.92 4.24 -8.27
CA PRO A 49 3.81 5.47 -7.47
C PRO A 49 2.34 5.82 -7.18
N ALA A 50 1.43 5.60 -8.14
CA ALA A 50 0.00 5.83 -7.94
C ALA A 50 -0.57 4.93 -6.83
N TYR A 51 -0.24 3.64 -6.84
CA TYR A 51 -0.67 2.71 -5.80
C TYR A 51 -0.11 3.06 -4.42
N GLN A 52 1.17 3.45 -4.34
CA GLN A 52 1.80 3.86 -3.09
C GLN A 52 1.11 5.11 -2.50
N GLU A 53 0.72 6.07 -3.33
CA GLU A 53 0.00 7.26 -2.84
C GLU A 53 -1.40 6.90 -2.32
N GLN A 54 -2.14 6.03 -3.00
CA GLN A 54 -3.43 5.54 -2.51
C GLN A 54 -3.29 4.81 -1.16
N GLN A 55 -2.24 4.00 -0.99
CA GLN A 55 -1.95 3.39 0.31
C GLN A 55 -1.65 4.43 1.38
N ARG A 56 -0.86 5.47 1.07
CA ARG A 56 -0.57 6.55 2.04
C ARG A 56 -1.84 7.28 2.46
N LEU A 57 -2.72 7.62 1.51
CA LEU A 57 -4.01 8.24 1.79
C LEU A 57 -4.88 7.38 2.71
N ALA A 58 -4.99 6.09 2.41
CA ALA A 58 -5.72 5.15 3.27
C ALA A 58 -5.12 5.09 4.67
N ARG A 59 -3.79 5.04 4.80
CA ARG A 59 -3.11 5.01 6.10
C ARG A 59 -3.22 6.33 6.87
N ARG A 60 -3.27 7.49 6.21
CA ARG A 60 -3.51 8.79 6.89
C ARG A 60 -4.81 8.75 7.71
N SER A 61 -5.85 8.05 7.23
CA SER A 61 -7.11 7.92 7.96
C SER A 61 -6.95 7.21 9.31
N ASP A 62 -6.00 6.28 9.45
CA ASP A 62 -5.68 5.60 10.72
C ASP A 62 -5.06 6.58 11.74
N GLY A 63 -4.11 7.41 11.28
CA GLY A 63 -3.53 8.48 12.12
C GLY A 63 -4.55 9.54 12.54
N GLN A 64 -5.41 9.97 11.61
CA GLN A 64 -6.51 10.90 11.90
C GLN A 64 -7.50 10.31 12.90
N ALA A 65 -7.91 9.04 12.72
CA ALA A 65 -8.82 8.36 13.62
C ALA A 65 -8.24 8.26 15.05
N ALA A 66 -6.95 7.94 15.17
CA ALA A 66 -6.28 7.89 16.46
C ALA A 66 -6.23 9.27 17.16
N LEU A 67 -6.00 10.35 16.42
CA LEU A 67 -6.05 11.71 16.99
C LEU A 67 -7.46 12.12 17.42
N LEU A 68 -8.49 11.76 16.66
CA LEU A 68 -9.89 12.03 17.04
C LEU A 68 -10.33 11.20 18.26
N GLN A 69 -9.84 9.96 18.37
CA GLN A 69 -10.03 9.15 19.58
C GLN A 69 -9.36 9.82 20.77
N LEU A 70 -8.11 10.26 20.63
CA LEU A 70 -7.40 10.99 21.69
C LEU A 70 -8.15 12.26 22.10
N GLN A 71 -8.71 13.01 21.16
CA GLN A 71 -9.54 14.18 21.48
C GLN A 71 -10.75 13.81 22.37
N THR A 72 -11.42 12.70 22.04
CA THR A 72 -12.55 12.18 22.83
C THR A 72 -12.10 11.75 24.22
N ASP A 73 -10.93 11.14 24.33
CA ASP A 73 -10.35 10.69 25.60
C ASP A 73 -9.91 11.86 26.47
N GLN A 74 -9.33 12.89 25.87
CA GLN A 74 -9.02 14.15 26.55
C GLN A 74 -10.29 14.83 27.07
N ALA A 75 -11.38 14.84 26.29
CA ALA A 75 -12.65 15.39 26.75
C ALA A 75 -13.23 14.61 27.94
N ARG A 76 -13.09 13.27 27.94
CA ARG A 76 -13.46 12.42 29.08
C ARG A 76 -12.56 12.65 30.29
N TRP A 77 -11.26 12.85 30.09
CA TRP A 77 -10.34 13.16 31.19
C TRP A 77 -10.69 14.50 31.85
N ARG A 78 -10.97 15.52 31.02
CA ARG A 78 -11.35 16.88 31.43
C ARG A 78 -12.66 16.99 32.19
N SER A 79 -13.56 16.01 32.09
CA SER A 79 -14.77 16.01 32.91
C SER A 79 -14.50 15.64 34.38
N MET A 80 -13.33 15.07 34.67
CA MET A 80 -12.92 14.62 36.00
C MET A 80 -11.69 15.37 36.54
N HIS A 81 -11.00 16.15 35.71
CA HIS A 81 -9.75 16.84 36.07
C HIS A 81 -9.73 18.27 35.52
N ASP A 82 -9.10 19.18 36.27
CA ASP A 82 -8.96 20.59 35.91
C ASP A 82 -7.91 20.85 34.82
N THR A 83 -7.10 19.83 34.47
CA THR A 83 -6.05 19.90 33.44
C THR A 83 -6.23 18.81 32.39
N HIS A 84 -5.72 19.04 31.17
CA HIS A 84 -5.62 17.99 30.16
C HIS A 84 -4.59 16.94 30.57
N ALA A 85 -4.78 15.70 30.13
CA ALA A 85 -3.87 14.61 30.46
C ALA A 85 -2.51 14.82 29.79
N GLU A 86 -1.43 14.79 30.57
CA GLU A 86 -0.07 14.96 30.06
C GLU A 86 0.50 13.68 29.41
N SER A 87 -0.15 12.54 29.61
CA SER A 87 0.30 11.26 29.05
C SER A 87 -0.84 10.39 28.54
N LEU A 88 -0.55 9.59 27.52
CA LEU A 88 -1.46 8.57 26.97
C LEU A 88 -1.84 7.51 28.02
N ALA A 89 -0.87 7.11 28.84
CA ALA A 89 -1.06 6.11 29.89
C ALA A 89 -2.08 6.58 30.95
N ALA A 90 -2.09 7.87 31.30
CA ALA A 90 -3.09 8.43 32.22
C ALA A 90 -4.52 8.31 31.68
N MET A 91 -4.69 8.38 30.35
CA MET A 91 -5.97 8.16 29.67
C MET A 91 -6.28 6.67 29.42
N GLY A 92 -5.45 5.75 29.92
CA GLY A 92 -5.67 4.30 29.80
C GLY A 92 -5.24 3.69 28.47
N TRP A 93 -4.44 4.40 27.66
CA TRP A 93 -3.89 3.83 26.43
C TRP A 93 -2.81 2.80 26.75
N SER A 94 -2.93 1.60 26.19
CA SER A 94 -1.95 0.50 26.36
C SER A 94 -0.76 0.59 25.41
N SER A 95 -0.87 1.40 24.35
CA SER A 95 0.14 1.58 23.31
C SER A 95 0.10 3.01 22.80
N ASP A 96 1.23 3.50 22.31
CA ASP A 96 1.33 4.78 21.62
C ASP A 96 1.12 4.65 20.11
N LEU A 97 0.78 3.46 19.60
CA LEU A 97 0.52 3.23 18.18
C LEU A 97 -0.95 3.48 17.84
N SER A 98 -1.19 3.94 16.61
CA SER A 98 -2.53 3.97 16.01
C SER A 98 -3.09 2.54 15.87
N PRO A 99 -4.41 2.37 15.73
CA PRO A 99 -5.05 1.06 15.65
C PRO A 99 -4.44 0.10 14.61
N LEU A 100 -4.03 0.61 13.44
CA LEU A 100 -3.37 -0.19 12.41
C LEU A 100 -1.83 -0.10 12.45
N GLY A 101 -1.27 0.61 13.42
CA GLY A 101 0.18 0.68 13.66
C GLY A 101 0.97 1.52 12.66
N HIS A 102 0.32 2.39 11.88
CA HIS A 102 0.97 3.24 10.88
C HIS A 102 1.48 4.57 11.43
N TYR A 103 0.98 4.97 12.61
CA TYR A 103 1.35 6.20 13.29
C TYR A 103 1.67 5.94 14.76
N ARG A 104 2.56 6.75 15.31
CA ARG A 104 2.82 6.84 16.75
C ARG A 104 2.26 8.16 17.28
N ILE A 105 1.37 8.06 18.25
CA ILE A 105 0.67 9.17 18.90
C ILE A 105 1.54 9.72 20.02
N ARG A 106 1.63 11.05 20.12
CA ARG A 106 2.36 11.76 21.16
C ARG A 106 1.59 12.98 21.60
N LEU A 107 1.66 13.31 22.88
CA LEU A 107 1.31 14.64 23.39
C LEU A 107 2.60 15.45 23.50
N VAL A 108 2.62 16.61 22.84
CA VAL A 108 3.77 17.51 22.83
C VAL A 108 3.62 18.61 23.87
N GLU A 109 2.39 19.06 24.05
CA GLU A 109 2.03 20.07 25.05
C GLU A 109 0.68 19.69 25.64
N SER A 110 0.52 19.88 26.93
CA SER A 110 -0.73 19.68 27.65
C SER A 110 -0.76 20.64 28.84
N THR A 111 -1.77 21.49 28.90
CA THR A 111 -1.99 22.47 29.97
C THR A 111 -3.43 22.40 30.46
N ALA A 112 -3.88 23.38 31.25
CA ALA A 112 -5.29 23.51 31.58
C ALA A 112 -6.15 23.87 30.37
N ASP A 113 -5.69 24.76 29.48
CA ASP A 113 -6.56 25.31 28.44
C ASP A 113 -6.18 24.85 27.02
N THR A 114 -5.03 24.20 26.88
CA THR A 114 -4.49 23.79 25.58
C THR A 114 -3.92 22.39 25.63
N TYR A 115 -3.95 21.70 24.50
CA TYR A 115 -3.08 20.55 24.26
C TYR A 115 -2.76 20.42 22.78
N THR A 116 -1.59 19.83 22.50
CA THR A 116 -1.14 19.51 21.15
C THR A 116 -0.83 18.03 21.06
N ALA A 117 -1.61 17.31 20.28
CA ALA A 117 -1.40 15.90 19.96
C ALA A 117 -0.84 15.75 18.54
N GLN A 118 0.08 14.80 18.37
CA GLN A 118 0.70 14.50 17.09
C GLN A 118 0.63 13.01 16.79
N ALA A 119 0.35 12.68 15.54
CA ALA A 119 0.52 11.34 14.99
C ALA A 119 1.71 11.35 14.03
N VAL A 120 2.82 10.78 14.47
CA VAL A 120 4.08 10.68 13.71
C VAL A 120 4.06 9.40 12.88
N ALA A 121 4.21 9.50 11.57
CA ALA A 121 4.20 8.34 10.69
C ALA A 121 5.37 7.39 10.99
N VAL A 122 5.13 6.08 10.93
CA VAL A 122 6.14 5.04 11.14
C VAL A 122 6.15 4.03 9.98
N GLY A 123 7.22 3.24 9.89
CA GLY A 123 7.38 2.23 8.83
C GLY A 123 7.25 2.83 7.43
N ALA A 124 6.51 2.15 6.55
CA ALA A 124 6.30 2.61 5.17
C ALA A 124 5.57 3.96 5.07
N GLN A 125 4.82 4.36 6.10
CA GLN A 125 4.13 5.66 6.12
C GLN A 125 5.10 6.83 6.35
N ALA A 126 6.30 6.59 6.90
CA ALA A 126 7.30 7.63 7.12
C ALA A 126 7.79 8.31 5.82
N ALA A 127 7.56 7.68 4.66
CA ALA A 127 7.83 8.27 3.35
C ALA A 127 6.85 9.41 2.99
N ASP A 128 5.76 9.58 3.74
CA ASP A 128 4.74 10.61 3.56
C ASP A 128 5.15 11.95 4.21
N GLN A 129 6.28 12.49 3.77
CA GLN A 129 6.97 13.63 4.41
C GLN A 129 6.12 14.91 4.45
N ALA A 130 5.22 15.09 3.48
CA ALA A 130 4.35 16.26 3.43
C ALA A 130 3.31 16.27 4.56
N CYS A 131 2.95 15.08 5.08
CA CYS A 131 1.84 14.92 6.01
C CYS A 131 2.25 14.44 7.41
N THR A 132 3.52 14.09 7.64
CA THR A 132 4.00 13.66 8.95
C THR A 132 4.75 14.77 9.69
N PRO A 133 4.44 15.05 10.96
CA PRO A 133 3.33 14.47 11.73
C PRO A 133 1.98 15.09 11.33
N LEU A 134 0.90 14.32 11.48
CA LEU A 134 -0.45 14.89 11.56
C LEU A 134 -0.61 15.49 12.96
N GLN A 135 -1.23 16.66 13.07
CA GLN A 135 -1.31 17.40 14.32
C GLN A 135 -2.75 17.85 14.61
N LEU A 136 -3.17 17.71 15.86
CA LEU A 136 -4.42 18.22 16.39
C LEU A 136 -4.11 19.06 17.62
N ARG A 137 -4.43 20.34 17.55
CA ARG A 137 -4.24 21.30 18.64
C ARG A 137 -5.59 21.79 19.15
N TRP A 138 -5.82 21.63 20.44
CA TRP A 138 -6.96 22.19 21.15
C TRP A 138 -6.55 23.50 21.80
N GLN A 139 -7.34 24.55 21.61
CA GLN A 139 -7.07 25.89 22.11
C GLN A 139 -8.30 26.48 22.79
N GLY A 140 -8.11 26.96 24.02
CA GLY A 140 -9.11 27.69 24.78
C GLY A 140 -10.41 26.90 24.95
N SER A 141 -11.54 27.59 24.82
CA SER A 141 -12.88 27.02 25.04
C SER A 141 -13.46 26.39 23.75
N ALA A 142 -12.76 25.39 23.19
CA ALA A 142 -13.21 24.53 22.09
C ALA A 142 -12.86 24.89 20.64
N HIS A 143 -11.71 25.53 20.41
CA HIS A 143 -11.17 25.65 19.06
C HIS A 143 -10.20 24.51 18.75
N VAL A 144 -10.45 23.78 17.65
CA VAL A 144 -9.57 22.71 17.15
C VAL A 144 -8.84 23.22 15.92
N VAL A 145 -7.51 23.18 15.95
CA VAL A 145 -6.66 23.45 14.79
C VAL A 145 -6.04 22.15 14.32
N LEU A 146 -6.19 21.87 13.03
CA LEU A 146 -5.63 20.71 12.36
C LEU A 146 -4.44 21.16 11.51
N GLY A 147 -3.32 20.48 11.66
CA GLY A 147 -2.08 20.76 10.95
C GLY A 147 -1.39 19.49 10.48
N ALA A 148 -0.43 19.65 9.58
CA ALA A 148 0.35 18.52 9.09
C ALA A 148 1.76 18.96 8.67
N GLY A 149 2.71 18.03 8.79
CA GLY A 149 4.08 18.26 8.36
C GLY A 149 4.77 19.37 9.15
N ALA A 150 5.47 20.26 8.42
CA ALA A 150 6.18 21.41 8.99
C ALA A 150 5.25 22.54 9.48
N SER A 151 3.95 22.47 9.16
CA SER A 151 2.96 23.48 9.49
C SER A 151 2.06 23.00 10.64
N PRO A 152 2.37 23.34 11.91
CA PRO A 152 1.62 22.85 13.06
C PRO A 152 0.17 23.36 13.10
N ASP A 153 -0.07 24.55 12.54
CA ASP A 153 -1.36 25.23 12.58
C ASP A 153 -2.07 25.33 11.21
N SER A 154 -1.56 24.63 10.19
CA SER A 154 -2.22 24.63 8.88
C SER A 154 -1.98 23.35 8.10
N ASP A 155 -2.96 23.00 7.28
CA ASP A 155 -2.93 21.81 6.42
C ASP A 155 -2.75 22.19 4.95
N VAL A 156 -1.60 22.78 4.62
CA VAL A 156 -1.30 23.24 3.25
C VAL A 156 -1.28 22.08 2.25
N ALA A 157 -0.75 20.93 2.70
CA ALA A 157 -0.68 19.70 1.92
C ALA A 157 -2.01 18.93 1.84
N ARG A 158 -3.09 19.43 2.47
CA ARG A 158 -4.45 18.85 2.47
C ARG A 158 -4.50 17.42 3.02
N CYS A 159 -3.64 17.11 4.00
CA CYS A 159 -3.49 15.82 4.65
C CYS A 159 -4.68 15.42 5.53
N TRP A 160 -5.53 16.37 5.93
CA TRP A 160 -6.75 16.13 6.72
C TRP A 160 -8.02 16.04 5.87
N ARG A 161 -7.96 16.40 4.59
CA ARG A 161 -9.12 16.26 3.68
C ARG A 161 -9.22 14.82 3.19
N ARG A 162 -10.44 14.32 3.12
CA ARG A 162 -10.78 13.04 2.46
C ARG A 162 -10.84 13.21 0.96
#